data_AF-A0A0J6WW89-F1
#
_entry.id   AF-A0A0J6WW89-F1
#
_cell.length_a   1.000
_cell.length_b   1.000
_cell.length_c   1.000
_cell.angle_alpha   90.00
_cell.angle_beta   90.00
_cell.angle_gamma   90.00
#
_symmetry.space_group_name_H-M   'P 1'
#
loop_
_entity.id
_entity.type
_entity.pdbx_description
1 polymer ?
#
loop_
_entity_poly.entity_id
_entity_poly.type
_entity_poly.pdbx_seq_one_letter_code
_entity_poly.pdbx_strand_id
1 'polypeptide(L)'
;MTRNMGIELYRVFSMFFIIMFHFSDHGAVAITAQMPFSFNWLILAMGRVGGGLGNCAFVLISGYLLINKEFHTKRIVKLWFEVWTYSVVLGIVAFMIKTEPFSIGSLVHMLFPVTYNQYWYMSTYIVMMLLTPFLNPLFLGMTKMKYRAFIVIGEPMKKSL
;
A
#
# COMPACT_ATOMS: atom_id res chain seq x y z
N MET A 1 5.93 9.48 20.45
CA MET A 1 5.49 10.47 19.45
C MET A 1 4.11 10.96 19.83
N THR A 2 3.95 12.26 19.99
CA THR A 2 2.65 12.92 20.11
C THR A 2 1.91 12.83 18.77
N ARG A 3 0.58 12.78 18.81
CA ARG A 3 -0.25 12.67 17.60
C ARG A 3 -0.03 13.90 16.71
N ASN A 4 0.38 13.69 15.46
CA ASN A 4 0.54 14.75 14.47
C ASN A 4 -0.68 14.78 13.53
N MET A 5 -1.51 15.82 13.67
CA MET A 5 -2.74 15.97 12.87
C MET A 5 -2.48 16.12 11.37
N GLY A 6 -1.38 16.76 10.96
CA GLY A 6 -1.04 16.91 9.56
C GLY A 6 -0.71 15.57 8.89
N ILE A 7 0.03 14.70 9.59
CA ILE A 7 0.34 13.36 9.10
C ILE A 7 -0.93 12.50 9.02
N GLU A 8 -1.79 12.54 10.04
CA GLU A 8 -3.04 11.79 10.03
C GLU A 8 -3.99 12.27 8.92
N LEU A 9 -4.12 13.59 8.72
CA LEU A 9 -4.90 14.15 7.62
C LEU A 9 -4.34 13.72 6.26
N TYR A 10 -3.01 13.78 6.09
CA TYR A 10 -2.37 13.39 4.84
C TYR A 10 -2.53 11.88 4.56
N ARG A 11 -2.59 11.03 5.59
CA ARG A 11 -2.93 9.61 5.43
C ARG A 11 -4.33 9.42 4.89
N VAL A 12 -5.33 10.10 5.46
CA VAL A 12 -6.72 10.03 4.99
C VAL A 12 -6.83 10.54 3.55
N PHE A 13 -6.18 11.66 3.26
CA PHE A 13 -6.10 12.21 1.90
C PHE A 13 -5.48 11.20 0.92
N SER A 14 -4.39 10.53 1.31
CA SER A 14 -3.76 9.49 0.50
C SER A 14 -4.70 8.29 0.28
N MET A 15 -5.37 7.81 1.34
CA MET A 15 -6.34 6.71 1.25
C MET A 15 -7.48 7.03 0.25
N PHE A 16 -7.99 8.26 0.25
CA PHE A 16 -9.02 8.71 -0.68
C PHE A 16 -8.56 8.56 -2.14
N PHE A 17 -7.35 9.02 -2.46
CA PHE A 17 -6.80 8.88 -3.81
C PHE A 17 -6.49 7.43 -4.21
N ILE A 18 -6.08 6.58 -3.26
CA ILE A 18 -5.87 5.15 -3.50
C ILE A 18 -7.19 4.47 -3.90
N ILE A 19 -8.29 4.82 -3.21
CA ILE A 19 -9.63 4.34 -3.55
C ILE A 19 -10.00 4.81 -4.97
N MET A 20 -9.79 6.09 -5.29
CA MET A 20 -10.03 6.61 -6.64
C MET A 20 -9.22 5.88 -7.71
N PHE A 21 -7.96 5.50 -7.42
CA PHE A 21 -7.14 4.72 -8.34
C PHE A 21 -7.76 3.35 -8.65
N HIS A 22 -8.24 2.62 -7.65
CA HIS A 22 -8.89 1.33 -7.88
C HIS A 22 -10.17 1.47 -8.71
N PHE A 23 -10.93 2.55 -8.52
CA PHE A 23 -12.05 2.87 -9.41
C PHE A 23 -11.59 3.18 -10.84
N SER A 24 -10.51 3.94 -11.01
CA SER A 24 -9.97 4.29 -12.33
C SER A 24 -9.28 3.13 -13.06
N ASP A 25 -8.72 2.16 -12.33
CA ASP A 25 -7.92 1.06 -12.90
C ASP A 25 -8.69 -0.25 -13.05
N HIS A 26 -9.60 -0.54 -12.13
CA HIS A 26 -10.39 -1.78 -12.12
C HIS A 26 -11.89 -1.53 -12.29
N GLY A 27 -12.32 -0.28 -12.42
CA GLY A 27 -13.71 0.06 -12.69
C GLY A 27 -14.15 -0.32 -14.09
N ALA A 28 -15.44 -0.14 -14.35
CA ALA A 28 -16.07 -0.54 -15.62
C ALA A 28 -15.61 0.28 -16.84
N VAL A 29 -14.97 1.45 -16.63
CA VAL A 29 -14.57 2.37 -17.70
C VAL A 29 -13.06 2.45 -17.78
N ALA A 30 -12.48 1.82 -18.80
CA ALA A 30 -11.06 1.90 -19.09
C ALA A 30 -10.70 3.24 -19.75
N ILE A 31 -9.64 3.91 -19.28
CA ILE A 31 -9.10 5.11 -19.92
C ILE A 31 -8.34 4.70 -21.19
N THR A 32 -8.79 5.16 -22.35
CA THR A 32 -8.15 4.88 -23.65
C THR A 32 -7.67 6.17 -24.31
N ALA A 33 -6.69 6.06 -25.21
CA ALA A 33 -6.14 7.21 -25.94
C ALA A 33 -7.19 7.93 -26.82
N GLN A 34 -8.26 7.22 -27.20
CA GLN A 34 -9.34 7.72 -28.04
C GLN A 34 -10.48 8.37 -27.25
N MET A 35 -10.42 8.36 -25.91
CA MET A 35 -11.48 8.91 -25.08
C MET A 35 -11.47 10.45 -25.17
N PRO A 36 -12.62 11.11 -25.44
CA PRO A 36 -12.66 12.56 -25.52
C PRO A 36 -12.38 13.20 -24.16
N PHE A 37 -11.69 14.34 -24.18
CA PHE A 37 -11.47 15.13 -22.97
C PHE A 37 -12.82 15.59 -22.42
N SER A 38 -13.17 15.08 -21.26
CA SER A 38 -14.44 15.32 -20.57
C SER A 38 -14.19 15.39 -19.07
N PHE A 39 -15.19 15.84 -18.32
CA PHE A 39 -15.10 15.86 -16.86
C PHE A 39 -14.89 14.46 -16.28
N ASN A 40 -15.53 13.44 -16.85
CA ASN A 40 -15.34 12.04 -16.43
C ASN A 40 -13.92 11.56 -16.72
N TRP A 41 -13.38 11.88 -17.90
CA TRP A 41 -11.98 11.58 -18.23
C TRP A 41 -11.03 12.24 -17.22
N LEU A 42 -11.29 13.50 -16.86
CA LEU A 42 -10.46 14.23 -15.89
C LEU A 42 -10.49 13.56 -14.51
N ILE A 43 -11.66 13.17 -14.00
CA ILE A 43 -11.78 12.45 -12.72
C ILE A 43 -10.98 11.13 -12.78
N LEU A 44 -11.15 10.36 -13.85
CA LEU A 44 -10.46 9.07 -14.00
C LEU A 44 -8.93 9.25 -14.07
N ALA A 45 -8.46 10.22 -14.84
CA ALA A 45 -7.04 10.55 -14.96
C ALA A 45 -6.45 11.05 -13.64
N MET A 46 -7.15 11.93 -12.93
CA MET A 46 -6.75 12.41 -11.60
C MET A 46 -6.72 11.28 -10.57
N GLY A 47 -7.70 10.37 -10.59
CA GLY A 47 -7.72 9.18 -9.74
C GLY A 47 -6.50 8.30 -9.98
N ARG A 48 -6.14 8.08 -11.25
CA ARG A 48 -5.00 7.22 -11.62
C ARG A 48 -3.65 7.81 -11.21
N VAL A 49 -3.40 9.08 -11.52
CA VAL A 49 -2.14 9.75 -11.10
C VAL A 49 -2.13 9.94 -9.58
N GLY A 50 -3.24 10.42 -9.03
CA GLY A 50 -3.39 10.73 -7.62
C GLY A 50 -3.22 9.52 -6.72
N GLY A 51 -3.80 8.36 -7.04
CA GLY A 51 -3.62 7.17 -6.21
C GLY A 51 -2.26 6.51 -6.36
N GLY A 52 -1.54 6.69 -7.48
CA GLY A 52 -0.12 6.36 -7.56
C GLY A 52 0.70 7.16 -6.54
N LEU A 53 0.51 8.48 -6.50
CA LEU A 53 1.13 9.36 -5.50
C LEU A 53 0.66 9.04 -4.07
N GLY A 54 -0.63 8.77 -3.91
CA GLY A 54 -1.25 8.38 -2.64
C GLY A 54 -0.65 7.08 -2.09
N ASN A 55 -0.45 6.06 -2.93
CA ASN A 55 0.22 4.81 -2.54
C ASN A 55 1.64 5.08 -2.04
N CYS A 56 2.45 5.83 -2.79
CA CYS A 56 3.81 6.18 -2.39
C CYS A 56 3.84 6.92 -1.04
N ALA A 57 3.01 7.95 -0.91
CA ALA A 57 2.88 8.70 0.34
C ALA A 57 2.44 7.81 1.50
N PHE A 58 1.47 6.93 1.28
CA PHE A 58 0.92 6.07 2.31
C PHE A 58 1.93 5.04 2.82
N VAL A 59 2.75 4.46 1.93
CA VAL A 59 3.87 3.58 2.30
C VAL A 59 4.90 4.35 3.13
N LEU A 60 5.31 5.56 2.69
CA LEU A 60 6.29 6.39 3.40
C LEU A 60 5.82 6.77 4.79
N ILE A 61 4.57 7.20 4.93
CA ILE A 61 3.99 7.53 6.24
C ILE A 61 3.92 6.29 7.12
N SER A 62 3.53 5.14 6.56
CA SER A 62 3.45 3.89 7.31
C SER A 62 4.82 3.46 7.85
N GLY A 63 5.88 3.58 7.05
CA GLY A 63 7.26 3.37 7.50
C GLY A 63 7.69 4.39 8.56
N TYR A 64 7.40 5.68 8.35
CA TYR A 64 7.68 6.74 9.30
C TYR A 64 7.04 6.49 10.67
N LEU A 65 5.79 6.02 10.71
CA LEU A 65 5.09 5.72 11.96
C LEU A 65 5.62 4.45 12.65
N LEU A 66 6.31 3.56 11.93
CA LEU A 66 6.93 2.35 12.48
C LEU A 66 8.30 2.60 13.13
N ILE A 67 8.97 3.73 12.86
CA ILE A 67 10.37 3.96 13.29
C ILE A 67 10.58 3.88 14.82
N ASN A 68 9.59 4.32 15.60
CA ASN A 68 9.64 4.31 17.07
C ASN A 68 8.79 3.17 17.66
N LYS A 69 8.31 2.25 16.81
CA LYS A 69 7.56 1.08 17.25
C LYS A 69 8.52 -0.07 17.40
N GLU A 70 8.48 -0.74 18.54
CA GLU A 70 9.22 -2.00 18.72
C GLU A 70 8.69 -3.06 17.75
N PHE A 71 9.38 -4.17 17.61
CA PHE A 71 8.88 -5.32 16.87
C PHE A 71 8.06 -6.23 17.80
N HIS A 72 6.82 -6.56 17.42
CA HIS A 72 6.04 -7.58 18.11
C HIS A 72 5.30 -8.46 17.10
N THR A 73 5.58 -9.77 17.14
CA THR A 73 4.93 -10.78 16.30
C THR A 73 3.41 -10.77 16.43
N LYS A 74 2.87 -10.46 17.62
CA LYS A 74 1.42 -10.35 17.86
C LYS A 74 0.73 -9.37 16.90
N ARG A 75 1.38 -8.26 16.54
CA ARG A 75 0.82 -7.27 15.59
C ARG A 75 0.75 -7.83 14.18
N ILE A 76 1.74 -8.61 13.77
CA ILE A 76 1.78 -9.24 12.44
C ILE A 76 0.70 -10.31 12.35
N VAL A 77 0.60 -11.18 13.36
CA VAL A 77 -0.43 -12.23 13.41
C VAL A 77 -1.83 -11.62 13.42
N LYS A 78 -2.04 -10.55 14.20
CA LYS A 78 -3.32 -9.83 14.22
C LYS A 78 -3.67 -9.27 12.83
N LEU A 79 -2.75 -8.55 12.20
CA LEU A 79 -2.96 -8.00 10.85
C LEU A 79 -3.20 -9.11 9.82
N TRP A 80 -2.42 -10.18 9.86
CA TRP A 80 -2.58 -11.32 8.97
C TRP A 80 -3.97 -11.94 9.11
N PHE A 81 -4.47 -12.09 10.34
CA PHE A 81 -5.81 -12.61 10.60
C PHE A 81 -6.93 -11.66 10.17
N GLU A 82 -6.74 -10.35 10.33
CA GLU A 82 -7.66 -9.34 9.80
C GLU A 82 -7.78 -9.47 8.27
N VAL A 83 -6.64 -9.51 7.56
CA VAL A 83 -6.61 -9.68 6.10
C VAL A 83 -7.22 -11.01 5.66
N TRP A 84 -6.88 -12.10 6.36
CA TRP A 84 -7.43 -13.42 6.12
C TRP A 84 -8.95 -13.42 6.26
N THR A 85 -9.48 -12.82 7.34
CA THR A 85 -10.92 -12.76 7.61
C THR A 85 -11.65 -12.05 6.47
N TYR A 86 -11.16 -10.88 6.03
CA TYR A 86 -11.77 -10.17 4.92
C TYR A 86 -11.69 -10.95 3.61
N SER A 87 -10.56 -11.61 3.34
CA SER A 87 -10.40 -12.41 2.12
C SER A 87 -11.38 -13.57 2.07
N VAL A 88 -11.52 -14.33 3.15
CA VAL A 88 -12.42 -15.48 3.24
C VAL A 88 -13.88 -15.04 3.15
N VAL A 89 -14.28 -14.01 3.91
CA VAL A 89 -15.66 -13.51 3.89
C VAL A 89 -16.04 -12.98 2.51
N LEU A 90 -15.20 -12.13 1.91
CA LEU A 90 -15.47 -11.58 0.58
C LEU A 90 -15.41 -12.64 -0.51
N GLY A 91 -14.51 -13.61 -0.41
CA GLY A 91 -14.42 -14.73 -1.34
C GLY A 91 -15.66 -15.63 -1.31
N ILE A 92 -16.17 -15.96 -0.12
CA ILE A 92 -17.43 -16.69 0.04
C ILE A 92 -18.58 -15.91 -0.60
N VAL A 93 -18.70 -14.61 -0.31
CA VAL A 93 -19.72 -13.76 -0.91
C VAL A 93 -19.61 -13.77 -2.44
N ALA A 94 -18.40 -13.60 -2.98
CA ALA A 94 -18.13 -13.61 -4.42
C ALA A 94 -18.56 -14.93 -5.09
N PHE A 95 -18.32 -16.07 -4.46
CA PHE A 95 -18.80 -17.37 -4.94
C PHE A 95 -20.32 -17.49 -4.88
N MET A 96 -20.96 -16.98 -3.82
CA MET A 96 -22.43 -17.02 -3.68
C MET A 96 -23.14 -16.18 -4.75
N ILE A 97 -22.61 -14.99 -5.06
CA ILE A 97 -23.16 -14.09 -6.08
C ILE A 97 -22.66 -14.41 -7.50
N LYS A 98 -21.83 -15.45 -7.66
CA LYS A 98 -21.28 -15.92 -8.93
C LYS A 98 -20.47 -14.88 -9.71
N THR A 99 -19.85 -13.93 -9.00
CA THR A 99 -18.91 -12.98 -9.64
C THR A 99 -17.55 -13.62 -9.91
N GLU A 100 -17.19 -14.67 -9.17
CA GLU A 100 -15.98 -15.45 -9.36
C GLU A 100 -16.31 -16.95 -9.48
N PRO A 101 -15.76 -17.68 -10.46
CA PRO A 101 -15.96 -19.11 -10.57
C PRO A 101 -15.23 -19.85 -9.45
N PHE A 102 -15.91 -20.86 -8.89
CA PHE A 102 -15.27 -21.76 -7.93
C PHE A 102 -14.21 -22.61 -8.62
N SER A 103 -13.00 -22.60 -8.07
CA SER A 103 -11.90 -23.47 -8.46
C SER A 103 -11.01 -23.75 -7.25
N ILE A 104 -10.21 -24.82 -7.30
CA ILE A 104 -9.22 -25.11 -6.26
C ILE A 104 -8.23 -23.94 -6.14
N GLY A 105 -7.87 -23.30 -7.25
CA GLY A 105 -6.98 -22.13 -7.26
C GLY A 105 -7.58 -20.93 -6.53
N SER A 106 -8.83 -20.56 -6.83
CA SER A 106 -9.52 -19.44 -6.17
C SER A 106 -9.73 -19.71 -4.68
N LEU A 107 -9.99 -20.96 -4.29
CA LEU A 107 -10.05 -21.37 -2.89
C LEU A 107 -8.70 -21.17 -2.16
N VAL A 108 -7.59 -21.59 -2.78
CA VAL A 108 -6.24 -21.43 -2.21
C VAL A 108 -5.87 -19.95 -2.06
N HIS A 109 -6.13 -19.13 -3.08
CA HIS A 109 -5.86 -17.70 -3.04
C HIS A 109 -6.67 -16.99 -1.93
N MET A 110 -7.93 -17.38 -1.76
CA MET A 110 -8.81 -16.87 -0.71
C MET A 110 -8.32 -17.25 0.70
N LEU A 111 -7.82 -18.47 0.89
CA LEU A 111 -7.35 -18.96 2.19
C LEU A 111 -5.95 -18.46 2.56
N PHE A 112 -5.13 -18.10 1.57
CA PHE A 112 -3.75 -17.66 1.76
C PHE A 112 -3.47 -16.31 1.05
N PRO A 113 -4.23 -15.24 1.35
CA PRO A 113 -4.23 -14.02 0.55
C PRO A 113 -2.89 -13.25 0.60
N VAL A 114 -2.19 -13.32 1.73
CA VAL A 114 -0.88 -12.68 1.89
C VAL A 114 0.19 -13.45 1.12
N THR A 115 0.18 -14.78 1.19
CA THR A 115 1.17 -15.65 0.50
C THR A 115 1.04 -15.53 -1.02
N TYR A 116 -0.19 -15.46 -1.52
CA TYR A 116 -0.48 -15.31 -2.95
C TYR A 116 -0.62 -13.85 -3.40
N ASN A 117 -0.18 -12.89 -2.58
CA ASN A 117 -0.15 -11.47 -2.89
C ASN A 117 -1.48 -10.90 -3.42
N GLN A 118 -2.62 -11.41 -2.93
CA GLN A 118 -3.96 -10.97 -3.33
C GLN A 118 -4.21 -9.51 -2.91
N TYR A 119 -3.56 -9.06 -1.84
CA TYR A 119 -3.54 -7.67 -1.40
C TYR A 119 -2.10 -7.18 -1.32
N TRP A 120 -1.61 -6.62 -2.42
CA TRP A 120 -0.20 -6.23 -2.57
C TRP A 120 0.33 -5.36 -1.42
N TYR A 121 -0.48 -4.40 -0.99
CA TYR A 121 -0.10 -3.46 0.06
C TYR A 121 0.07 -4.16 1.41
N MET A 122 -0.87 -5.03 1.77
CA MET A 122 -0.83 -5.75 3.05
C MET A 122 0.36 -6.71 3.12
N SER A 123 0.63 -7.43 2.02
CA SER A 123 1.79 -8.32 1.93
C SER A 123 3.10 -7.55 2.10
N THR A 124 3.23 -6.42 1.40
CA THR A 124 4.39 -5.52 1.52
C THR A 124 4.51 -4.94 2.93
N TYR A 125 3.40 -4.52 3.54
CA TYR A 125 3.39 -3.94 4.88
C TYR A 125 3.80 -4.94 5.95
N ILE A 126 3.39 -6.22 5.83
CA ILE A 126 3.87 -7.29 6.70
C ILE A 126 5.40 -7.45 6.59
N VAL A 127 5.94 -7.41 5.37
CA VAL A 127 7.40 -7.44 5.15
C VAL A 127 8.08 -6.24 5.82
N MET A 128 7.53 -5.02 5.66
CA MET A 128 8.06 -3.83 6.35
C MET A 128 8.06 -3.99 7.88
N MET A 129 7.00 -4.58 8.45
CA MET A 129 6.93 -4.87 9.88
C MET A 129 7.99 -5.90 10.32
N LEU A 130 8.26 -6.91 9.49
CA LEU A 130 9.32 -7.90 9.73
C LEU A 130 10.73 -7.30 9.63
N LEU A 131 10.93 -6.26 8.83
CA LEU A 131 12.20 -5.55 8.69
C LEU A 131 12.46 -4.51 9.79
N THR A 132 11.41 -4.09 10.49
CA THR A 132 11.46 -3.11 11.60
C THR A 132 12.57 -3.39 12.64
N PRO A 133 12.79 -4.61 13.16
CA PRO A 133 13.86 -4.87 14.15
C PRO A 133 15.27 -4.62 13.62
N PHE A 134 15.48 -4.64 12.30
CA PHE A 134 16.79 -4.36 11.68
C PHE A 134 16.90 -2.89 11.26
N LEU A 135 15.84 -2.33 10.68
CA LEU A 135 15.83 -0.98 10.13
C LEU A 135 15.75 0.10 11.23
N ASN A 136 14.99 -0.13 12.29
CA ASN A 136 14.80 0.90 13.31
C ASN A 136 16.12 1.25 14.04
N PRO A 137 16.90 0.29 14.56
CA PRO A 137 18.19 0.61 15.19
C PRO A 137 19.17 1.28 14.21
N LEU A 138 19.17 0.86 12.95
CA LEU A 138 20.00 1.46 11.90
C LEU A 138 19.69 2.94 11.73
N PHE A 139 18.43 3.29 11.51
CA PHE A 139 18.02 4.67 11.28
C PHE A 139 18.13 5.55 12.54
N LEU A 140 17.82 5.00 13.72
CA LEU A 140 17.96 5.72 14.99
C LEU A 140 19.42 5.95 15.39
N GLY A 141 20.34 5.08 14.95
CA GLY A 141 21.78 5.20 15.19
C GLY A 141 22.52 6.10 14.19
N MET A 142 21.87 6.56 13.11
CA MET A 142 22.49 7.42 12.10
C MET A 142 22.54 8.88 12.55
N THR A 143 23.68 9.54 12.30
CA THR A 143 23.75 10.99 12.36
C THR A 143 22.99 11.62 11.18
N LYS A 144 22.52 12.86 11.33
CA LYS A 144 21.79 13.58 10.27
C LYS A 144 22.56 13.63 8.93
N MET A 145 23.89 13.68 8.98
CA MET A 145 24.76 13.66 7.79
C MET A 145 24.77 12.28 7.11
N LYS A 146 24.92 11.19 7.87
CA LYS A 146 24.84 9.81 7.33
C LYS A 146 23.45 9.50 6.78
N TYR A 147 22.40 9.98 7.45
CA TYR A 147 21.02 9.84 6.99
C TYR A 147 20.79 10.53 5.62
N ARG A 148 21.29 11.76 5.45
CA ARG A 148 21.22 12.47 4.16
C ARG A 148 22.04 11.77 3.07
N ALA A 149 23.25 11.32 3.39
CA ALA A 149 24.08 10.56 2.45
C ALA A 149 23.40 9.24 2.04
N PHE A 150 22.75 8.54 2.97
CA PHE A 150 22.00 7.31 2.68
C PHE A 150 20.85 7.57 1.68
N ILE A 151 20.11 8.66 1.84
CA ILE A 151 19.05 9.06 0.90
C ILE A 151 19.65 9.41 -0.47
N VAL A 152 20.74 10.19 -0.50
CA VAL A 152 21.37 10.68 -1.75
C VAL A 152 22.12 9.57 -2.50
N ILE A 153 22.75 8.62 -1.81
CA ILE A 153 23.41 7.47 -2.46
C ILE A 153 22.37 6.52 -3.10
N GLY A 154 21.13 6.54 -2.62
CA GLY A 154 19.99 5.89 -3.27
C GLY A 154 19.50 6.60 -4.53
N GLU A 155 19.83 7.89 -4.72
CA GLU A 155 19.70 8.55 -6.03
C GLU A 155 20.91 8.17 -6.89
N PRO A 156 20.72 7.76 -8.16
CA PRO A 156 21.85 7.64 -9.07
C PRO A 156 22.47 9.03 -9.17
N MET A 157 23.66 9.21 -8.59
CA MET A 157 24.51 10.37 -8.84
C MET A 157 24.72 10.45 -10.36
N LYS A 158 23.92 11.28 -11.04
CA LYS A 158 24.30 11.80 -12.35
C LYS A 158 25.58 12.58 -12.09
N LYS A 159 26.72 11.97 -12.40
CA LYS A 159 27.98 12.68 -12.52
C LYS A 159 27.75 13.77 -13.58
N SER A 160 27.64 15.01 -13.15
CA SER A 160 27.87 16.15 -14.03
C SER A 160 29.35 16.15 -14.38
N LEU A 161 29.67 15.64 -15.57
CA LEU A 161 30.88 15.97 -16.31
C LEU A 161 30.54 17.10 -17.27
#